data_AF-X0ZLD6-F1
#
_entry.id   AF-X0ZLD6-F1
#
_cell.length_a   1.000
_cell.length_b   1.000
_cell.length_c   1.000
_cell.angle_alpha   90.00
_cell.angle_beta   90.00
_cell.angle_gamma   90.00
#
_symmetry.space_group_name_H-M   'P 1'
#
loop_
_entity.id
_entity.type
_entity.pdbx_description
1 polymer ?
#
loop_
_entity_poly.entity_id
_entity_poly.type
_entity_poly.pdbx_seq_one_letter_code
_entity_poly.pdbx_strand_id
1 'polypeptide(L)'
;VSGKVRIIKGDKELSVLNRRGDIFGEMGVIDGSARSASVYAVDETVCLATDASYADRLSGSDRVAFCCVLYHVFAEILASRLRLTSDELVRARKE
;
A
#
# COMPACT_ATOMS: atom_id res chain seq x y z
N VAL A 1 5.38 13.27 -8.01
CA VAL A 1 5.04 11.82 -8.03
C VAL A 1 4.39 11.50 -9.37
N SER A 2 4.96 10.55 -10.12
CA SER A 2 4.60 10.19 -11.50
C SER A 2 5.01 8.75 -11.81
N GLY A 3 4.51 8.20 -12.91
CA GLY A 3 4.82 6.85 -13.39
C GLY A 3 3.81 5.80 -12.92
N LYS A 4 4.16 4.54 -13.16
CA LYS A 4 3.30 3.37 -12.94
C LYS A 4 4.12 2.24 -12.33
N VAL A 5 3.54 1.54 -11.35
CA VAL A 5 4.17 0.37 -10.71
C VAL A 5 3.26 -0.85 -10.76
N ARG A 6 3.84 -2.02 -11.02
CA ARG A 6 3.14 -3.31 -10.95
C ARG A 6 3.46 -4.03 -9.65
N ILE A 7 2.44 -4.65 -9.07
CA ILE A 7 2.53 -5.45 -7.84
C ILE A 7 2.53 -6.92 -8.24
N ILE A 8 3.57 -7.65 -7.82
CA ILE A 8 3.76 -9.07 -8.14
C ILE A 8 3.82 -9.87 -6.84
N LYS A 9 3.04 -10.95 -6.75
CA LYS A 9 3.12 -11.92 -5.65
C LYS A 9 3.35 -13.31 -6.22
N GLY A 10 4.50 -13.89 -5.90
CA GLY A 10 4.98 -15.10 -6.58
C GLY A 10 5.26 -14.80 -8.05
N ASP A 11 4.62 -15.53 -8.94
CA ASP A 11 4.70 -15.39 -10.40
C ASP A 11 3.51 -14.60 -11.01
N LYS A 12 2.58 -14.12 -10.18
CA LYS A 12 1.35 -13.46 -10.64
C LYS A 12 1.41 -11.94 -10.42
N GLU A 13 1.05 -11.20 -11.47
CA GLU A 13 0.72 -9.79 -11.36
C GLU A 13 -0.65 -9.65 -10.69
N LEU A 14 -0.70 -8.95 -9.55
CA LEU A 14 -1.93 -8.73 -8.80
C LEU A 14 -2.66 -7.48 -9.28
N SER A 15 -1.90 -6.40 -9.50
CA SER A 15 -2.47 -5.12 -9.86
C SER A 15 -1.39 -4.18 -10.38
N VAL A 16 -1.83 -3.10 -11.01
CA VAL A 16 -0.94 -2.03 -11.46
C VAL A 16 -1.46 -0.69 -10.97
N LEU A 17 -0.63 0.01 -10.20
CA LEU A 17 -0.91 1.33 -9.65
C LEU A 17 -0.39 2.39 -10.62
N ASN A 18 -1.28 3.27 -11.07
CA ASN A 18 -1.00 4.27 -12.08
C ASN A 18 -1.63 5.63 -11.76
N ARG A 19 -2.24 5.77 -10.58
CA ARG A 19 -2.87 7.01 -10.15
C ARG A 19 -1.96 7.73 -9.17
N ARG A 20 -1.87 9.05 -9.31
CA ARG A 20 -1.24 9.89 -8.28
C ARG A 20 -1.96 9.72 -6.95
N GLY A 21 -1.19 9.45 -5.89
CA GLY A 21 -1.71 9.16 -4.57
C GLY A 21 -1.93 7.68 -4.29
N ASP A 22 -1.70 6.79 -5.26
CA ASP A 22 -1.60 5.36 -4.97
C ASP A 22 -0.42 5.13 -4.01
N ILE A 23 -0.66 4.35 -2.97
CA ILE A 23 0.31 4.01 -1.92
C ILE A 23 0.51 2.52 -1.91
N PHE A 24 1.74 2.06 -1.70
CA PHE A 24 2.07 0.65 -1.54
C PHE A 24 3.09 0.46 -0.43
N GLY A 25 3.19 -0.77 0.07
CA GLY A 25 4.10 -1.12 1.16
C GLY A 25 3.56 -0.77 2.55
N GLU A 26 2.29 -0.38 2.63
CA GLU A 26 1.57 -0.03 3.86
C GLU A 26 1.35 -1.23 4.78
N MET A 27 1.11 -2.42 4.22
CA MET A 27 0.73 -3.60 5.00
C MET A 27 1.75 -3.93 6.09
N GLY A 28 3.04 -4.00 5.73
CA GLY A 28 4.11 -4.31 6.68
C GLY A 28 4.34 -3.22 7.74
N VAL A 29 3.88 -1.98 7.49
CA VAL A 29 3.90 -0.92 8.51
C VAL A 29 2.79 -1.14 9.53
N ILE A 30 1.66 -1.71 9.11
CA ILE A 30 0.48 -1.89 9.97
C ILE A 30 0.66 -3.07 10.91
N ASP A 31 1.14 -4.21 10.41
CA ASP A 31 1.18 -5.47 11.15
C ASP A 31 2.60 -5.93 11.53
N GLY A 32 3.64 -5.22 11.07
CA GLY A 32 5.04 -5.57 11.31
C GLY A 32 5.52 -6.79 10.50
N SER A 33 4.72 -7.29 9.55
CA SER A 33 5.08 -8.43 8.71
C SER A 33 6.10 -8.05 7.63
N ALA A 34 6.77 -9.08 7.09
CA ALA A 34 7.57 -8.94 5.88
C ALA A 34 6.73 -8.46 4.68
N ARG A 35 7.39 -7.97 3.63
CA ARG A 35 6.73 -7.50 2.40
C ARG A 35 5.82 -8.60 1.84
N SER A 36 4.53 -8.27 1.66
CA SER A 36 3.51 -9.21 1.17
C SER A 36 3.59 -9.50 -0.33
N ALA A 37 4.24 -8.61 -1.09
CA ALA A 37 4.43 -8.66 -2.52
C ALA A 37 5.65 -7.81 -2.94
N SER A 38 6.15 -8.04 -4.15
CA SER A 38 7.17 -7.21 -4.80
C SER A 38 6.50 -6.11 -5.63
N VAL A 39 7.18 -4.96 -5.76
CA VAL A 39 6.70 -3.82 -6.55
C VAL A 39 7.79 -3.42 -7.54
N TYR A 40 7.44 -3.29 -8.81
CA TYR A 40 8.37 -2.93 -9.87
C TYR A 40 7.83 -1.75 -10.66
N ALA A 41 8.70 -0.79 -10.97
CA ALA A 41 8.39 0.27 -11.92
C ALA A 41 8.11 -0.33 -13.30
N VAL A 42 7.05 0.13 -13.95
CA VAL A 42 6.70 -0.22 -15.33
C VAL A 42 7.35 0.75 -16.31
N ASP A 43 7.46 2.01 -15.90
CA ASP A 43 8.11 3.12 -16.61
C ASP A 43 8.90 3.99 -15.63
N GLU A 44 9.46 5.11 -16.11
CA GLU A 44 10.12 6.09 -15.23
C GLU A 44 9.17 6.58 -14.14
N THR A 45 9.43 6.13 -12.91
CA THR A 45 8.53 6.32 -11.77
C THR A 45 9.23 7.09 -10.66
N VAL A 46 8.55 8.10 -10.15
CA VAL A 46 8.99 8.91 -9.01
C VAL A 46 8.02 8.72 -7.86
N CYS A 47 8.46 8.08 -6.78
CA CYS A 47 7.70 7.83 -5.55
C CYS A 47 8.09 8.81 -4.43
N LEU A 48 7.14 9.11 -3.54
CA LEU A 48 7.47 9.63 -2.22
C LEU A 48 7.65 8.44 -1.28
N ALA A 49 8.77 8.43 -0.56
CA ALA A 49 9.06 7.42 0.45
C ALA A 49 8.92 8.02 1.84
N THR A 50 8.12 7.37 2.68
CA THR A 50 7.96 7.75 4.10
C THR A 50 8.56 6.64 4.95
N ASP A 51 9.47 7.01 5.85
CA ASP A 51 9.96 6.10 6.87
C ASP A 51 8.98 6.07 8.04
N ALA A 52 8.24 4.97 8.19
CA ALA A 52 7.26 4.82 9.24
C ALA A 52 7.89 4.79 10.65
N SER A 53 9.18 4.46 10.77
CA SER A 53 9.91 4.52 12.05
C SER A 53 10.08 5.96 12.56
N TYR A 54 9.78 6.97 11.72
CA TYR A 54 9.72 8.36 12.16
C TYR A 54 8.71 8.57 13.30
N ALA A 55 7.63 7.77 13.36
CA ALA A 55 6.67 7.82 14.46
C ALA A 55 7.32 7.56 15.84
N ASP A 56 8.43 6.81 15.88
CA ASP A 56 9.14 6.50 17.12
C ASP A 56 9.99 7.68 17.63
N ARG A 57 10.21 8.68 16.77
CA ARG A 57 10.91 9.93 17.12
C ARG A 57 9.95 11.02 17.62
N LEU A 58 8.64 10.82 17.43
CA LEU A 58 7.61 11.75 17.89
C LEU A 58 7.14 11.37 19.29
N SER A 59 6.62 12.35 20.03
CA SER A 59 6.10 12.12 21.39
C SER A 59 4.75 12.82 21.59
N GLY A 60 4.02 12.40 22.62
CA GLY A 60 2.76 13.05 23.01
C GLY A 60 1.75 13.18 21.88
N SER A 61 1.17 14.37 21.75
CA SER A 61 0.14 14.68 20.75
C SER A 61 0.62 14.54 19.31
N ASP A 62 1.88 14.86 19.03
CA ASP A 62 2.40 14.86 17.66
C ASP A 62 2.51 13.44 17.13
N ARG A 63 2.91 12.50 17.98
CA ARG A 63 2.91 11.07 17.64
C ARG A 63 1.51 10.58 17.33
N VAL A 64 0.54 10.94 18.18
CA VAL A 64 -0.86 10.54 18.00
C VAL A 64 -1.42 11.11 16.71
N ALA A 65 -1.22 12.41 16.45
CA ALA A 65 -1.69 13.06 15.23
C ALA A 65 -1.08 12.43 13.97
N PHE A 66 0.23 12.20 13.97
CA PHE A 66 0.93 11.55 12.86
C PHE A 66 0.37 10.14 12.59
N CYS A 67 0.27 9.31 13.64
CA CYS A 67 -0.27 7.96 13.51
C CYS A 67 -1.72 7.98 13.03
N CYS A 68 -2.58 8.85 13.58
CA CYS A 68 -3.98 8.96 13.16
C CYS A 68 -4.10 9.24 11.66
N VAL A 69 -3.35 10.22 11.14
CA VAL A 69 -3.36 10.54 9.71
C VAL A 69 -2.82 9.37 8.89
N LEU A 70 -1.70 8.78 9.30
CA LEU A 70 -1.05 7.69 8.56
C LEU A 70 -1.95 6.45 8.49
N TYR A 71 -2.49 6.00 9.63
CA TYR A 71 -3.37 4.84 9.69
C TYR A 71 -4.73 5.09 9.04
N HIS A 72 -5.25 6.33 9.05
CA HIS A 72 -6.47 6.66 8.33
C HIS A 72 -6.29 6.46 6.81
N VAL A 73 -5.21 7.01 6.25
CA VAL A 73 -4.87 6.82 4.84
C VAL A 73 -4.72 5.33 4.50
N PHE A 74 -4.00 4.57 5.32
CA PHE A 74 -3.84 3.14 5.13
C PHE A 74 -5.17 2.37 5.16
N ALA A 75 -6.06 2.70 6.09
CA ALA A 75 -7.36 2.06 6.21
C ALA A 75 -8.21 2.27 4.94
N GLU A 76 -8.22 3.49 4.38
CA GLU A 76 -8.94 3.78 3.12
C GLU A 76 -8.42 2.93 1.96
N ILE A 77 -7.10 2.83 1.83
CA ILE A 77 -6.44 2.05 0.77
C ILE A 77 -6.76 0.56 0.91
N LEU A 78 -6.58 0.01 2.11
CA LEU A 78 -6.82 -1.41 2.36
C LEU A 78 -8.29 -1.76 2.16
N ALA A 79 -9.22 -0.91 2.60
CA ALA A 79 -10.65 -1.13 2.37
C ALA A 79 -10.98 -1.16 0.87
N SER A 80 -10.37 -0.27 0.08
CA SER A 80 -10.52 -0.26 -1.38
C SER A 80 -9.98 -1.54 -2.02
N ARG A 81 -8.75 -1.92 -1.67
CA ARG A 81 -8.09 -3.14 -2.19
C ARG A 81 -8.81 -4.43 -1.79
N LEU A 82 -9.34 -4.49 -0.58
CA LEU A 82 -10.08 -5.64 -0.09
C LEU A 82 -11.36 -5.86 -0.90
N ARG A 83 -12.08 -4.79 -1.26
CA ARG A 83 -13.26 -4.88 -2.14
C ARG A 83 -12.88 -5.40 -3.52
N LEU A 84 -11.85 -4.83 -4.14
CA LEU A 84 -11.37 -5.28 -5.45
C LEU A 84 -10.95 -6.76 -5.44
N THR A 85 -10.16 -7.16 -4.45
CA THR A 85 -9.70 -8.56 -4.32
C THR A 85 -10.87 -9.50 -4.06
N SER A 86 -11.89 -9.06 -3.31
CA SER A 86 -13.10 -9.85 -3.07
C SER A 86 -13.89 -10.06 -4.35
N ASP A 87 -14.04 -9.02 -5.17
CA ASP A 87 -14.71 -9.11 -6.48
C ASP A 87 -13.95 -10.04 -7.43
N GLU A 88 -12.62 -9.93 -7.48
CA GLU A 88 -11.76 -10.83 -8.27
C GLU A 88 -11.86 -12.28 -7.78
N LEU A 89 -11.86 -12.51 -6.46
CA LEU A 89 -12.00 -13.84 -5.88
C LEU A 89 -13.35 -14.48 -6.23
N VAL A 90 -14.43 -13.71 -6.21
CA VAL A 90 -15.76 -14.20 -6.61
C VAL A 90 -15.77 -14.58 -8.09
N ARG A 91 -15.12 -13.80 -8.96
CA ARG A 91 -15.01 -14.14 -10.39
C ARG A 91 -14.22 -15.43 -10.61
N ALA A 92 -13.05 -15.55 -9.97
CA ALA A 92 -12.18 -16.72 -10.10
C ALA A 92 -12.81 -18.02 -9.57
N ARG A 93 -13.78 -17.94 -8.65
CA ARG A 93 -14.51 -19.12 -8.13
C ARG A 93 -15.72 -19.53 -8.96
N LYS A 94 -16.13 -18.72 -9.94
CA LYS A 94 -17.24 -19.03 -10.86
C LYS A 94 -16.79 -19.73 -12.13
N GLU A 95 -15.48 -19.78 -12.37
CA GLU A 95 -14.80 -20.56 -13.40
C GLU A 95 -14.46 -21.95 -12.88
#